data_AF-A0A1U9ZPX9-F1
#
_entry.id   AF-A0A1U9ZPX9-F1
#
_cell.length_a   1.000
_cell.length_b   1.000
_cell.length_c   1.000
_cell.angle_alpha   90.00
_cell.angle_beta   90.00
_cell.angle_gamma   90.00
#
_symmetry.space_group_name_H-M   'P 1'
#
loop_
_entity.id
_entity.type
_entity.pdbx_description
1 polymer ?
#
loop_
_entity_poly.entity_id
_entity_poly.type
_entity_poly.pdbx_seq_one_letter_code
_entity_poly.pdbx_strand_id
1 'polypeptide(L)'
;DFSHNINSFIRQVEKVRDKALGFVIQSYNEAKMKSDEYKIENSITKQPRTFKIPGYTIPVANIEASPSTVEMFPFGYVIPKEINTPNFTILGSGFSVPSYTLVLPFLELPALHIPNFLDLSFPEFKVLSIPKNVFIPALGNITYDFSFKSSV
;
A
#
# COMPACT_ATOMS: atom_id res chain seq x y z
N ASP A 1 -29.52 14.90 -26.55
CA ASP A 1 -28.09 15.19 -26.30
C ASP A 1 -27.58 14.78 -24.92
N PHE A 2 -28.23 15.15 -23.81
CA PHE A 2 -27.72 14.85 -22.46
C PHE A 2 -27.58 13.34 -22.12
N SER A 3 -28.55 12.51 -22.51
CA SER A 3 -28.50 11.05 -22.28
C SER A 3 -27.39 10.35 -23.09
N HIS A 4 -27.07 10.85 -24.28
CA HIS A 4 -25.99 10.33 -25.11
C HIS A 4 -24.62 10.58 -24.47
N ASN A 5 -24.43 11.77 -23.87
CA ASN A 5 -23.19 12.12 -23.17
C ASN A 5 -22.96 11.28 -21.91
N ILE A 6 -24.03 10.98 -21.15
CA ILE A 6 -23.95 10.08 -19.98
C ILE A 6 -23.52 8.67 -20.39
N ASN A 7 -24.16 8.09 -21.40
CA ASN A 7 -23.79 6.75 -21.88
C ASN A 7 -22.36 6.70 -22.43
N SER A 8 -21.92 7.77 -23.10
CA SER A 8 -20.54 7.91 -23.55
C SER A 8 -19.55 7.95 -22.39
N PHE A 9 -19.87 8.71 -21.32
CA PHE A 9 -19.08 8.78 -20.10
C PHE A 9 -18.99 7.42 -19.39
N ILE A 10 -20.11 6.74 -19.18
CA ILE A 10 -20.16 5.40 -18.55
C ILE A 10 -19.23 4.44 -19.31
N ARG A 11 -19.32 4.40 -20.64
CA ARG A 11 -18.46 3.56 -21.48
C ARG A 11 -16.97 3.88 -21.33
N GLN A 12 -16.60 5.15 -21.13
CA GLN A 12 -15.21 5.52 -20.88
C GLN A 12 -14.73 5.02 -19.51
N VAL A 13 -15.58 5.12 -18.47
CA VAL A 13 -15.23 4.62 -17.14
C VAL A 13 -15.08 3.10 -17.16
N GLU A 14 -15.96 2.37 -17.86
CA GLU A 14 -15.83 0.92 -18.05
C GLU A 14 -14.49 0.55 -18.69
N LYS A 15 -14.09 1.24 -19.77
CA LYS A 15 -12.77 1.01 -20.41
C LYS A 15 -11.59 1.25 -19.48
N VAL A 16 -11.65 2.32 -18.69
CA VAL A 16 -10.58 2.65 -17.73
C VAL A 16 -10.51 1.59 -16.62
N ARG A 17 -11.67 1.15 -16.12
CA ARG A 17 -11.78 0.08 -15.13
C ARG A 17 -11.16 -1.22 -15.65
N ASP A 18 -11.55 -1.66 -16.83
CA ASP A 18 -11.07 -2.92 -17.40
C ASP A 18 -9.55 -2.89 -17.62
N LYS A 19 -9.01 -1.74 -18.04
CA LYS A 19 -7.57 -1.53 -18.16
C LYS A 19 -6.86 -1.55 -16.81
N ALA A 20 -7.42 -0.90 -15.79
CA ALA A 20 -6.87 -0.89 -14.43
C ALA A 20 -6.85 -2.31 -13.83
N LEU A 21 -7.92 -3.09 -14.01
CA LEU A 21 -7.97 -4.48 -13.60
C LEU A 21 -6.91 -5.32 -14.32
N GLY A 22 -6.74 -5.12 -15.64
CA GLY A 22 -5.67 -5.75 -16.39
C GLY A 22 -4.28 -5.50 -15.78
N PHE A 23 -3.98 -4.25 -15.40
CA PHE A 23 -2.72 -3.92 -14.72
C PHE A 23 -2.58 -4.60 -13.37
N VAL A 24 -3.61 -4.56 -12.52
CA VAL A 24 -3.57 -5.20 -11.18
C VAL A 24 -3.31 -6.70 -11.30
N ILE A 25 -4.00 -7.38 -12.22
CA ILE A 25 -3.85 -8.82 -12.46
C ILE A 25 -2.45 -9.12 -13.00
N GLN A 26 -1.97 -8.36 -13.97
CA GLN A 26 -0.64 -8.55 -14.54
C GLN A 26 0.45 -8.37 -13.49
N SER A 27 0.40 -7.28 -12.71
CA SER A 27 1.36 -7.01 -11.64
C SER A 27 1.33 -8.10 -10.56
N TYR A 28 0.14 -8.56 -10.18
CA TYR A 28 0.01 -9.66 -9.23
C TYR A 28 0.62 -10.96 -9.76
N ASN A 29 0.33 -11.33 -11.01
CA ASN A 29 0.87 -12.54 -11.62
C ASN A 29 2.39 -12.49 -11.75
N GLU A 30 2.96 -11.34 -12.12
CA GLU A 30 4.41 -11.15 -12.18
C GLU A 30 5.05 -11.26 -10.79
N ALA A 31 4.47 -10.60 -9.78
CA ALA A 31 4.94 -10.70 -8.40
C ALA A 31 4.85 -12.14 -7.88
N LYS A 32 3.76 -12.85 -8.21
CA LYS A 32 3.56 -14.26 -7.84
C LYS A 32 4.61 -15.16 -8.46
N MET A 33 4.87 -15.03 -9.76
CA MET A 33 5.92 -15.82 -10.42
C MET A 33 7.29 -15.58 -9.78
N LYS A 34 7.67 -14.33 -9.52
CA LYS A 34 8.92 -14.00 -8.84
C LYS A 34 8.97 -14.60 -7.43
N SER A 35 7.90 -14.46 -6.65
CA SER A 35 7.80 -15.03 -5.30
C SER A 35 7.94 -16.56 -5.30
N ASP A 36 7.28 -17.24 -6.25
CA ASP A 36 7.36 -18.70 -6.40
C ASP A 36 8.75 -19.15 -6.88
N GLU A 37 9.37 -18.43 -7.83
CA GLU A 37 10.75 -18.64 -8.27
C GLU A 37 11.71 -18.51 -7.09
N TYR A 38 11.59 -17.44 -6.28
CA TYR A 38 12.38 -17.28 -5.07
C TYR A 38 12.15 -18.42 -4.08
N LYS A 39 10.91 -18.88 -3.85
CA LYS A 39 10.63 -20.03 -2.99
C LYS A 39 11.33 -21.30 -3.49
N ILE A 40 11.33 -21.54 -4.80
CA ILE A 40 11.95 -22.71 -5.43
C ILE A 40 13.49 -22.61 -5.36
N GLU A 41 14.09 -21.49 -5.74
CA GLU A 41 15.53 -21.26 -5.67
C GLU A 41 16.07 -21.41 -4.24
N ASN A 42 15.35 -20.85 -3.25
CA ASN A 42 15.65 -21.01 -1.83
C ASN A 42 15.63 -22.48 -1.37
N SER A 43 14.71 -23.28 -1.92
CA SER A 43 14.61 -24.70 -1.59
C SER A 43 15.74 -25.54 -2.19
N ILE A 44 16.45 -25.04 -3.21
CA ILE A 44 17.52 -25.75 -3.92
C ILE A 44 18.91 -25.31 -3.41
N THR A 45 19.09 -24.04 -3.06
CA THR A 45 20.37 -23.45 -2.58
C THR A 45 20.62 -23.65 -1.07
N LYS A 46 20.18 -24.79 -0.52
CA LYS A 46 20.02 -25.14 0.91
C LYS A 46 21.27 -25.02 1.80
N GLN A 47 21.71 -23.82 2.11
CA GLN A 47 22.40 -23.63 3.38
C GLN A 47 22.02 -22.29 4.03
N PRO A 48 21.25 -22.32 5.13
CA PRO A 48 21.10 -21.16 6.00
C PRO A 48 22.49 -20.63 6.34
N ARG A 49 22.76 -19.36 5.99
CA ARG A 49 24.03 -18.73 6.31
C ARG A 49 23.91 -18.06 7.66
N THR A 50 24.62 -18.61 8.62
CA THR A 50 24.71 -18.08 9.97
C THR A 50 25.95 -17.20 10.07
N PHE A 51 25.77 -15.92 10.33
CA PHE A 51 26.86 -14.99 10.64
C PHE A 51 26.99 -14.85 12.15
N LYS A 52 28.22 -14.97 12.64
CA LYS A 52 28.56 -14.70 14.04
C LYS A 52 29.12 -13.29 14.12
N ILE A 53 28.46 -12.45 14.89
CA ILE A 53 28.95 -11.12 15.24
C ILE A 53 29.72 -11.26 16.55
N PRO A 54 31.03 -10.96 16.58
CA PRO A 54 31.81 -11.02 17.80
C PRO A 54 31.32 -9.97 18.80
N GLY A 55 31.51 -10.25 20.10
CA GLY A 55 31.22 -9.27 21.14
C GLY A 55 32.14 -8.05 21.00
N TYR A 56 31.62 -6.88 21.37
CA TYR A 56 32.36 -5.63 21.26
C TYR A 56 32.00 -4.69 22.42
N THR A 57 32.92 -3.78 22.73
CA THR A 57 32.75 -2.76 23.75
C THR A 57 32.71 -1.39 23.10
N ILE A 58 31.70 -0.58 23.40
CA ILE A 58 31.62 0.82 22.95
C ILE A 58 32.24 1.69 24.05
N PRO A 59 33.49 2.19 23.87
CA PRO A 59 34.21 2.87 24.95
C PRO A 59 33.56 4.19 25.38
N VAL A 60 32.90 4.91 24.46
CA VAL A 60 32.23 6.18 24.78
C VAL A 60 31.04 6.00 25.73
N ALA A 61 30.41 4.82 25.69
CA ALA A 61 29.19 4.54 26.45
C ALA A 61 29.37 3.44 27.52
N ASN A 62 30.57 2.85 27.64
CA ASN A 62 30.85 1.67 28.46
C ASN A 62 29.80 0.56 28.27
N ILE A 63 29.41 0.30 27.02
CA ILE A 63 28.45 -0.77 26.72
C ILE A 63 29.25 -2.00 26.30
N GLU A 64 29.08 -3.10 27.02
CA GLU A 64 29.62 -4.40 26.64
C GLU A 64 28.53 -5.23 25.95
N ALA A 65 28.72 -5.49 24.66
CA ALA A 65 27.82 -6.29 23.87
C ALA A 65 28.39 -7.71 23.73
N SER A 66 27.59 -8.70 24.12
CA SER A 66 27.94 -10.11 23.94
C SER A 66 27.88 -10.54 22.47
N PRO A 67 28.59 -11.61 22.07
CA PRO A 67 28.50 -12.16 20.73
C PRO A 67 27.05 -12.52 20.35
N SER A 68 26.69 -12.23 19.11
CA SER A 68 25.33 -12.48 18.58
C SER A 68 25.37 -13.27 17.29
N THR A 69 24.24 -13.88 16.96
CA THR A 69 24.10 -14.73 15.78
C THR A 69 22.99 -14.19 14.91
N VAL A 70 23.28 -14.09 13.61
CA VAL A 70 22.33 -13.65 12.59
C VAL A 70 22.13 -14.77 11.60
N GLU A 71 20.90 -15.26 11.48
CA GLU A 71 20.52 -16.15 10.38
C GLU A 71 20.12 -15.30 9.19
N MET A 72 20.78 -15.51 8.05
CA MET A 72 20.44 -14.86 6.80
C MET A 72 19.37 -15.64 6.04
N PHE A 73 18.57 -14.92 5.25
CA PHE A 73 17.77 -15.60 4.24
C PHE A 73 18.65 -16.24 3.15
N PRO A 74 18.21 -17.36 2.56
CA PRO A 74 18.96 -18.05 1.51
C PRO A 74 19.13 -17.25 0.19
N PHE A 75 18.31 -16.21 -0.04
CA PHE A 75 18.28 -15.44 -1.30
C PHE A 75 19.08 -14.12 -1.30
N GLY A 76 19.78 -13.72 -0.23
CA GLY A 76 20.52 -12.45 -0.26
C GLY A 76 21.33 -12.08 0.98
N TYR A 77 22.42 -11.33 0.75
CA TYR A 77 23.35 -10.87 1.78
C TYR A 77 22.89 -9.62 2.56
N VAL A 78 21.65 -9.16 2.38
CA VAL A 78 21.21 -7.87 2.94
C VAL A 78 20.05 -7.99 3.94
N ILE A 79 19.23 -9.05 3.86
CA ILE A 79 18.06 -9.20 4.74
C ILE A 79 18.24 -10.40 5.67
N PRO A 80 18.30 -10.18 6.99
CA PRO A 80 18.35 -11.26 7.97
C PRO A 80 16.96 -11.89 8.16
N LYS A 81 16.94 -13.21 8.32
CA LYS A 81 15.77 -14.00 8.68
C LYS A 81 15.49 -13.92 10.17
N GLU A 82 16.54 -14.07 10.97
CA GLU A 82 16.46 -14.03 12.42
C GLU A 82 17.69 -13.33 12.99
N ILE A 83 17.46 -12.39 13.90
CA ILE A 83 18.51 -11.72 14.66
C ILE A 83 18.29 -12.05 16.13
N ASN A 84 19.28 -12.70 16.74
CA ASN A 84 19.31 -12.96 18.16
C ASN A 84 20.23 -11.95 18.85
N THR A 85 19.65 -11.04 19.60
CA THR A 85 20.41 -10.06 20.40
C THR A 85 20.53 -10.55 21.84
N PRO A 86 21.76 -10.73 22.37
CA PRO A 86 21.95 -11.12 23.75
C PRO A 86 21.59 -9.96 24.69
N ASN A 87 21.40 -10.28 25.97
CA ASN A 87 21.26 -9.24 26.98
C ASN A 87 22.54 -8.39 27.03
N PHE A 88 22.39 -7.11 27.33
CA PHE A 88 23.52 -6.24 27.59
C PHE A 88 23.20 -5.27 28.71
N THR A 89 24.25 -4.77 29.35
CA THR A 89 24.15 -3.80 30.43
C THR A 89 24.87 -2.53 30.03
N ILE A 90 24.30 -1.39 30.43
CA ILE A 90 24.96 -0.10 30.26
C ILE A 90 25.70 0.17 31.57
N LEU A 91 27.02 -0.05 31.58
CA LEU A 91 27.84 0.10 32.79
C LEU A 91 27.66 1.50 33.39
N GLY A 92 27.46 1.56 34.71
CA GLY A 92 27.29 2.80 35.46
C GLY A 92 25.87 3.38 35.48
N SER A 93 24.91 2.82 34.74
CA SER A 93 23.53 3.32 34.69
C SER A 93 22.52 2.48 35.48
N GLY A 94 22.85 1.22 35.80
CA GLY A 94 21.91 0.26 36.39
C GLY A 94 20.86 -0.29 35.42
N PHE A 95 20.85 0.16 34.17
CA PHE A 95 19.93 -0.34 33.14
C PHE A 95 20.49 -1.57 32.43
N SER A 96 19.64 -2.60 32.32
CA SER A 96 19.89 -3.81 31.55
C SER A 96 18.84 -3.94 30.45
N VAL A 97 19.30 -4.21 29.24
CA VAL A 97 18.44 -4.55 28.10
C VAL A 97 18.37 -6.07 28.01
N PRO A 98 17.16 -6.66 28.09
CA PRO A 98 16.99 -8.10 27.99
C PRO A 98 17.29 -8.59 26.57
N SER A 99 17.60 -9.88 26.47
CA SER A 99 17.76 -10.53 25.18
C SER A 99 16.44 -10.57 24.42
N TYR A 100 16.48 -10.26 23.12
CA TYR A 100 15.31 -10.36 22.25
C TYR A 100 15.69 -10.96 20.89
N THR A 101 14.70 -11.62 20.28
CA THR A 101 14.82 -12.25 18.97
C THR A 101 13.91 -11.51 18.00
N LEU A 102 14.47 -11.03 16.89
CA LEU A 102 13.70 -10.46 15.79
C LEU A 102 13.63 -11.50 14.67
N VAL A 103 12.43 -11.99 14.39
CA VAL A 103 12.14 -12.91 13.28
C VAL A 103 11.44 -12.14 12.19
N LEU A 104 11.99 -12.14 10.97
CA LEU A 104 11.32 -11.59 9.81
C LEU A 104 10.46 -12.69 9.16
N PRO A 105 9.12 -12.53 9.12
CA PRO A 105 8.27 -13.50 8.44
C PRO A 105 8.54 -13.48 6.93
N PHE A 106 8.48 -14.65 6.30
CA PHE A 106 8.61 -14.74 4.85
C PHE A 106 7.41 -14.07 4.16
N LEU A 107 7.66 -13.30 3.11
CA LEU A 107 6.61 -12.56 2.41
C LEU A 107 5.83 -13.52 1.51
N GLU A 108 4.64 -13.92 1.95
CA GLU A 108 3.69 -14.69 1.14
C GLU A 108 2.67 -13.77 0.48
N LEU A 109 2.54 -13.88 -0.84
CA LEU A 109 1.51 -13.14 -1.56
C LEU A 109 0.13 -13.72 -1.26
N PRO A 110 -0.84 -12.89 -0.81
CA PRO A 110 -2.20 -13.35 -0.55
C PRO A 110 -2.88 -13.76 -1.86
N ALA A 111 -3.83 -14.69 -1.79
CA ALA A 111 -4.60 -15.09 -2.96
C ALA A 111 -5.43 -13.92 -3.50
N LEU A 112 -5.14 -13.48 -4.73
CA LEU A 112 -5.95 -12.49 -5.43
C LEU A 112 -7.26 -13.11 -5.91
N HIS A 113 -8.35 -12.86 -5.17
CA HIS A 113 -9.69 -13.15 -5.63
C HIS A 113 -10.22 -11.96 -6.41
N ILE A 114 -10.27 -12.06 -7.74
CA ILE A 114 -10.84 -11.01 -8.59
C ILE A 114 -12.36 -11.12 -8.46
N PRO A 115 -13.07 -10.14 -7.87
CA PRO A 115 -14.52 -10.14 -7.93
C PRO A 115 -14.95 -10.01 -9.39
N ASN A 116 -15.85 -10.89 -9.85
CA ASN A 116 -16.36 -10.86 -11.22
C ASN A 116 -17.07 -9.53 -11.57
N PHE A 117 -17.46 -8.75 -10.56
CA PHE A 117 -18.20 -7.51 -10.73
C PHE A 117 -17.77 -6.53 -9.62
N LEU A 118 -16.84 -5.62 -9.93
CA LEU A 118 -16.75 -4.36 -9.19
C LEU A 118 -17.91 -3.51 -9.69
N ASP A 119 -19.10 -3.72 -9.09
CA ASP A 119 -20.28 -2.91 -9.33
C ASP A 119 -20.03 -1.51 -8.78
N LEU A 120 -19.38 -0.67 -9.58
CA LEU A 120 -19.35 0.77 -9.40
C LEU A 120 -20.77 1.28 -9.68
N SER A 121 -21.60 1.31 -8.64
CA SER A 121 -22.89 1.99 -8.70
C SER A 121 -22.63 3.49 -8.82
N PHE A 122 -22.92 4.06 -9.98
CA PHE A 122 -22.92 5.52 -10.13
C PHE A 122 -24.15 6.09 -9.41
N PRO A 123 -24.02 7.24 -8.72
CA PRO A 123 -25.19 7.93 -8.19
C PRO A 123 -26.14 8.27 -9.34
N GLU A 124 -27.44 8.10 -9.10
CA GLU A 124 -28.48 8.44 -10.07
C GLU A 124 -28.49 9.96 -10.26
N PHE A 125 -27.90 10.43 -11.36
CA PHE A 125 -27.97 11.84 -11.73
C PHE A 125 -29.38 12.15 -12.20
N LYS A 126 -30.22 12.64 -11.29
CA LYS A 126 -31.50 13.25 -11.67
C LYS A 126 -31.19 14.45 -12.55
N VAL A 127 -31.58 14.39 -13.81
CA VAL A 127 -31.64 15.56 -14.68
C VAL A 127 -32.58 16.54 -13.99
N LEU A 128 -32.03 17.55 -13.32
CA LEU A 128 -32.83 18.69 -12.88
C LEU A 128 -33.35 19.30 -14.18
N SER A 129 -34.62 19.03 -14.49
CA SER A 129 -35.34 19.69 -15.57
C SER A 129 -35.01 21.17 -15.46
N ILE A 130 -34.55 21.78 -16.56
CA ILE A 130 -34.26 23.22 -16.63
C ILE A 130 -35.40 23.93 -15.88
N PRO A 131 -35.11 24.61 -14.76
CA PRO A 131 -36.16 25.17 -13.94
C PRO A 131 -36.94 26.15 -14.81
N LYS A 132 -38.21 25.81 -15.10
CA LYS A 132 -39.10 26.68 -15.90
C LYS A 132 -39.30 28.04 -15.22
N ASN A 133 -39.06 28.08 -13.91
CA ASN A 133 -39.28 29.23 -13.07
C ASN A 133 -38.00 29.51 -12.27
N VAL A 134 -37.48 30.73 -12.37
CA VAL A 134 -36.43 31.25 -11.48
C VAL A 134 -37.14 31.97 -10.34
N PHE A 135 -37.00 31.49 -9.11
CA PHE A 135 -37.52 32.21 -7.95
C PHE A 135 -36.49 33.24 -7.50
N ILE A 136 -36.84 34.52 -7.60
CA ILE A 136 -36.05 35.62 -7.05
C ILE A 136 -36.36 35.70 -5.55
N PRO A 137 -35.40 35.43 -4.66
CA PRO A 137 -35.64 35.54 -3.22
C PRO A 137 -35.89 37.01 -2.84
N ALA A 138 -36.86 37.25 -1.96
CA ALA A 138 -37.16 38.58 -1.45
C ALA A 138 -36.07 39.05 -0.48
N LEU A 139 -35.00 39.65 -1.01
CA LEU A 139 -33.87 40.16 -0.25
C LEU A 139 -34.11 41.62 0.15
N GLY A 140 -35.17 41.90 0.91
CA GLY A 140 -35.46 43.26 1.43
C GLY A 140 -35.54 44.35 0.34
N ASN A 141 -35.20 45.59 0.70
CA ASN A 141 -35.25 46.75 -0.21
C ASN A 141 -33.93 46.88 -1.01
N ILE A 142 -33.74 46.01 -2.01
CA ILE A 142 -32.60 46.08 -2.93
C ILE A 142 -33.16 46.22 -4.35
N THR A 143 -32.80 47.31 -5.02
CA THR A 143 -33.12 47.53 -6.44
C THR A 143 -31.91 47.14 -7.27
N TYR A 144 -32.05 46.18 -8.18
CA TYR A 144 -30.98 45.74 -9.07
C TYR A 144 -31.53 45.36 -10.44
N ASP A 145 -30.99 45.97 -11.49
CA ASP A 145 -31.33 45.65 -12.89
C ASP A 145 -30.47 44.50 -13.38
N PHE A 146 -31.10 43.43 -13.87
CA PHE A 146 -30.42 42.35 -14.57
C PHE A 146 -30.98 42.17 -15.97
N SER A 147 -30.11 41.86 -16.92
CA SER A 147 -30.48 41.53 -18.30
C SER A 147 -30.03 40.12 -18.63
N PHE A 148 -30.93 39.33 -19.22
CA PHE A 148 -30.63 37.98 -19.66
C PHE A 148 -30.66 37.93 -21.17
N LYS A 149 -29.53 37.54 -21.78
CA LYS A 149 -29.44 37.32 -23.22
C LYS A 149 -29.42 35.82 -23.47
N SER A 150 -30.49 35.31 -24.07
CA SER A 150 -30.55 33.93 -24.56
C SER A 150 -30.19 33.91 -26.05
N SER A 151 -29.34 32.97 -26.46
CA SER A 151 -29.10 32.69 -27.87
C SER A 151 -29.87 31.42 -28.20
N VAL A 152 -31.03 31.58 -28.85
CA VAL A 152 -31.72 30.47 -29.52
C VAL A 152 -31.01 30.22 -30.85
#